data_AF-A0A936JS13-F1
#
_entry.id   AF-A0A936JS13-F1
#
_cell.length_a   1.000
_cell.length_b   1.000
_cell.length_c   1.000
_cell.angle_alpha   90.00
_cell.angle_beta   90.00
_cell.angle_gamma   90.00
#
_symmetry.space_group_name_H-M   'P 1'
#
loop_
_entity.id
_entity.type
_entity.pdbx_description
1 polymer ?
#
loop_
_entity_poly.entity_id
_entity_poly.type
_entity_poly.pdbx_seq_one_letter_code
_entity_poly.pdbx_strand_id
1 'polypeptide(L)'
;MRMTTLTSAARWTAACSLILCMLGCGGESEPVRPPPQPSATAVVPPPPPPPPPPPPEPSASAPLKYTTEVVIHQAEIHGKIKLRAGKKLLVEPLVSTSTTQPLKGNKAEVFRVVDKPGTETQWLLIADAEIGADFINGKNLEVAITEEKKGVLIDGKPVNHWLAGTMVRVRWQWQ
;
A
#
# COMPACT_ATOMS: atom_id res chain seq x y z
N MET A 1 42.63 31.56 15.48
CA MET A 1 41.78 31.46 16.70
C MET A 1 41.39 30.00 16.87
N ARG A 2 41.56 29.47 18.08
CA ARG A 2 41.55 28.04 18.42
C ARG A 2 40.14 27.45 18.52
N MET A 3 40.09 26.14 18.27
CA MET A 3 39.01 25.16 18.35
C MET A 3 38.10 25.25 19.60
N THR A 4 36.85 24.83 19.47
CA THR A 4 36.26 23.84 20.40
C THR A 4 35.16 23.02 19.71
N THR A 5 35.43 21.74 19.53
CA THR A 5 34.49 20.72 19.03
C THR A 5 33.83 20.06 20.25
N LEU A 6 32.49 20.10 20.37
CA LEU A 6 31.78 19.38 21.42
C LEU A 6 31.35 17.99 20.91
N THR A 7 31.99 16.95 21.43
CA THR A 7 31.61 15.56 21.26
C THR A 7 30.65 15.17 22.38
N SER A 8 29.38 14.88 22.05
CA SER A 8 28.42 14.33 23.02
C SER A 8 28.19 12.85 22.75
N ALA A 9 28.68 12.02 23.67
CA ALA A 9 28.46 10.58 23.70
C ALA A 9 27.33 10.27 24.69
N ALA A 10 26.19 9.77 24.20
CA ALA A 10 25.11 9.27 25.05
C ALA A 10 25.04 7.75 24.94
N ARG A 11 25.18 7.12 26.11
CA ARG A 11 25.34 5.69 26.36
C ARG A 11 24.01 4.93 26.26
N TRP A 12 24.16 3.63 26.01
CA TRP A 12 23.14 2.59 25.88
C TRP A 12 22.32 2.36 27.16
N THR A 13 21.09 1.87 27.01
CA THR A 13 20.50 0.93 27.98
C THR A 13 19.61 -0.06 27.24
N ALA A 14 19.99 -1.34 27.33
CA ALA A 14 19.22 -2.49 26.91
C ALA A 14 18.15 -2.81 27.96
N ALA A 15 16.96 -3.22 27.53
CA ALA A 15 16.03 -3.94 28.38
C ALA A 15 15.29 -4.99 27.56
N CYS A 16 15.57 -6.23 27.92
CA CYS A 16 14.96 -7.46 27.45
C CYS A 16 13.55 -7.57 28.03
N SER A 17 12.55 -7.95 27.23
CA SER A 17 11.31 -8.54 27.73
C SER A 17 10.71 -9.43 26.65
N LEU A 18 11.06 -10.72 26.72
CA LEU A 18 10.30 -11.81 26.13
C LEU A 18 9.02 -12.01 26.96
N ILE A 19 7.85 -11.96 26.33
CA ILE A 19 6.63 -12.52 26.90
C ILE A 19 6.01 -13.49 25.87
N LEU A 20 5.92 -14.73 26.33
CA LEU A 20 5.40 -15.95 25.71
C LEU A 20 3.97 -16.18 26.23
N CYS A 21 2.98 -16.43 25.37
CA CYS A 21 1.61 -16.95 25.63
C CYS A 21 0.78 -16.76 24.33
N MET A 22 -0.08 -17.63 23.80
CA MET A 22 -0.73 -18.87 24.22
C MET A 22 -1.11 -19.70 22.97
N LEU A 23 -1.26 -21.01 23.19
CA LEU A 23 -1.87 -21.98 22.28
C LEU A 23 -3.35 -21.64 21.97
N GLY A 24 -3.75 -21.85 20.71
CA GLY A 24 -5.16 -21.92 20.29
C GLY A 24 -5.39 -23.15 19.41
N CYS A 25 -5.99 -24.18 20.00
CA CYS A 25 -6.45 -25.41 19.35
C CYS A 25 -7.83 -25.22 18.70
N GLY A 26 -8.09 -25.97 17.62
CA GLY A 26 -9.39 -26.58 17.37
C GLY A 26 -10.22 -25.98 16.24
N GLY A 27 -10.36 -26.73 15.15
CA GLY A 27 -11.28 -26.41 14.05
C GLY A 27 -11.21 -27.45 12.93
N GLU A 28 -11.41 -28.73 13.26
CA GLU A 28 -11.62 -29.81 12.29
C GLU A 28 -13.06 -29.74 11.80
N SER A 29 -13.26 -29.45 10.50
CA SER A 29 -14.57 -29.44 9.85
C SER A 29 -14.62 -30.59 8.85
N GLU A 30 -15.55 -31.53 9.08
CA GLU A 30 -15.82 -32.71 8.27
C GLU A 30 -16.19 -32.38 6.80
N PRO A 31 -15.83 -33.25 5.84
CA PRO A 31 -16.30 -33.16 4.47
C PRO A 31 -17.74 -33.68 4.33
N VAL A 32 -18.63 -32.84 3.80
CA VAL A 32 -20.03 -33.17 3.49
C VAL A 32 -20.11 -34.14 2.31
N ARG A 33 -20.87 -35.22 2.49
CA ARG A 33 -21.12 -36.27 1.49
C ARG A 33 -22.15 -35.79 0.44
N PRO A 34 -21.92 -36.01 -0.87
CA PRO A 34 -22.88 -35.64 -1.91
C PRO A 34 -24.12 -36.56 -1.95
N PRO A 35 -25.29 -36.04 -2.40
CA PRO A 35 -26.53 -36.81 -2.50
C PRO A 35 -26.53 -37.80 -3.69
N PRO A 36 -27.33 -38.89 -3.62
CA PRO A 36 -27.46 -39.88 -4.68
C PRO A 36 -28.25 -39.34 -5.88
N GLN A 37 -27.76 -39.70 -7.08
CA GLN A 37 -28.30 -39.33 -8.39
C GLN A 37 -29.48 -40.25 -8.79
N PRO A 38 -30.62 -39.72 -9.24
CA PRO A 38 -31.74 -40.52 -9.75
C PRO A 38 -31.43 -41.22 -11.08
N SER A 39 -31.95 -42.45 -11.20
CA SER A 39 -31.83 -43.35 -12.34
C SER A 39 -32.53 -42.82 -13.60
N ALA A 40 -31.87 -43.00 -14.74
CA ALA A 40 -32.34 -42.63 -16.06
C ALA A 40 -33.50 -43.52 -16.53
N THR A 41 -34.58 -42.89 -17.00
CA THR A 41 -35.67 -43.53 -17.74
C THR A 41 -35.26 -43.66 -19.21
N ALA A 42 -35.27 -44.88 -19.75
CA ALA A 42 -34.97 -45.15 -21.16
C ALA A 42 -36.08 -44.58 -22.06
N VAL A 43 -35.73 -43.64 -22.93
CA VAL A 43 -36.59 -43.09 -23.97
C VAL A 43 -36.17 -43.69 -25.31
N VAL A 44 -37.14 -44.26 -26.04
CA VAL A 44 -36.98 -44.82 -27.39
C VAL A 44 -36.49 -43.71 -28.36
N PRO A 45 -35.42 -43.93 -29.14
CA PRO A 45 -34.85 -42.89 -29.98
C PRO A 45 -35.76 -42.55 -31.17
N PRO A 46 -35.95 -41.26 -31.50
CA PRO A 46 -36.58 -40.84 -32.75
C PRO A 46 -35.68 -41.16 -33.96
N PRO A 47 -36.24 -41.21 -35.18
CA PRO A 47 -35.46 -41.41 -36.40
C PRO A 47 -34.37 -40.32 -36.55
N PRO A 48 -33.22 -40.66 -37.17
CA PRO A 48 -32.09 -39.75 -37.27
C PRO A 48 -32.49 -38.50 -38.08
N PRO A 49 -32.16 -37.29 -37.60
CA PRO A 49 -32.35 -36.08 -38.37
C PRO A 49 -31.48 -36.13 -39.65
N PRO A 50 -31.88 -35.41 -40.72
CA PRO A 50 -31.03 -35.26 -41.89
C PRO A 50 -29.66 -34.72 -41.48
N PRO A 51 -28.57 -35.08 -42.20
CA PRO A 51 -27.25 -34.61 -41.88
C PRO A 51 -27.24 -33.08 -41.87
N PRO A 52 -26.67 -32.45 -40.83
CA PRO A 52 -26.58 -31.00 -40.79
C PRO A 52 -25.79 -30.51 -42.01
N PRO A 53 -26.09 -29.30 -42.52
CA PRO A 53 -25.25 -28.67 -43.52
C PRO A 53 -23.81 -28.60 -42.99
N PRO A 54 -22.79 -28.70 -43.88
CA PRO A 54 -21.40 -28.60 -43.47
C PRO A 54 -21.19 -27.31 -42.68
N PRO A 55 -20.44 -27.36 -41.56
CA PRO A 55 -20.18 -26.18 -40.77
C PRO A 55 -19.47 -25.12 -41.64
N PRO A 56 -19.82 -23.84 -41.50
CA PRO A 56 -19.07 -22.77 -42.15
C PRO A 56 -17.60 -22.87 -41.74
N GLU A 57 -16.70 -22.62 -42.69
CA GLU A 57 -15.26 -22.62 -42.46
C GLU A 57 -14.93 -21.74 -41.26
N PRO A 58 -14.03 -22.17 -40.35
CA PRO A 58 -13.65 -21.38 -39.19
C PRO A 58 -13.03 -20.08 -39.67
N SER A 59 -13.81 -19.00 -39.59
CA SER A 59 -13.30 -17.64 -39.80
C SER A 59 -12.18 -17.42 -38.81
N ALA A 60 -10.98 -17.09 -39.31
CA ALA A 60 -9.78 -16.89 -38.51
C ALA A 60 -10.10 -15.88 -37.40
N SER A 61 -10.30 -16.39 -36.18
CA SER A 61 -10.59 -15.55 -35.03
C SER A 61 -9.37 -14.68 -34.80
N ALA A 62 -9.56 -13.37 -34.94
CA ALA A 62 -8.54 -12.40 -34.61
C ALA A 62 -8.02 -12.66 -33.18
N PRO A 63 -6.71 -12.53 -32.93
CA PRO A 63 -6.16 -12.82 -31.61
C PRO A 63 -6.85 -11.96 -30.55
N LEU A 64 -7.48 -12.63 -29.58
CA LEU A 64 -8.07 -11.98 -28.41
C LEU A 64 -6.95 -11.24 -27.68
N LYS A 65 -7.03 -9.90 -27.66
CA LYS A 65 -6.16 -9.06 -26.84
C LYS A 65 -6.55 -9.29 -25.38
N TYR A 66 -5.78 -10.07 -24.66
CA TYR A 66 -5.88 -10.16 -23.21
C TYR A 66 -5.40 -8.83 -22.61
N THR A 67 -6.34 -7.96 -22.26
CA THR A 67 -6.05 -6.82 -21.39
C THR A 67 -5.97 -7.35 -19.97
N THR A 68 -4.76 -7.55 -19.45
CA THR A 68 -4.57 -7.84 -18.02
C THR A 68 -5.05 -6.62 -17.23
N GLU A 69 -6.12 -6.77 -16.47
CA GLU A 69 -6.58 -5.73 -15.55
C GLU A 69 -5.56 -5.60 -14.41
N VAL A 70 -4.83 -4.48 -14.39
CA VAL A 70 -3.88 -4.17 -13.32
C VAL A 70 -4.64 -3.46 -12.21
N VAL A 71 -4.95 -4.18 -11.12
CA VAL A 71 -5.55 -3.60 -9.91
C VAL A 71 -4.45 -2.88 -9.13
N ILE A 72 -4.60 -1.57 -8.93
CA ILE A 72 -3.65 -0.77 -8.12
C ILE A 72 -4.34 -0.42 -6.82
N HIS A 73 -3.82 -0.98 -5.72
CA HIS A 73 -4.30 -0.67 -4.39
C HIS A 73 -3.61 0.57 -3.82
N GLN A 74 -4.30 1.30 -2.94
CA GLN A 74 -3.81 2.53 -2.32
C GLN A 74 -4.12 2.57 -0.83
N ALA A 75 -3.22 3.16 -0.04
CA ALA A 75 -3.39 3.36 1.40
C ALA A 75 -2.59 4.57 1.90
N GLU A 76 -2.89 5.00 3.13
CA GLU A 76 -2.37 6.25 3.70
C GLU A 76 -1.86 6.05 5.14
N ILE A 77 -0.74 6.71 5.46
CA ILE A 77 -0.21 6.85 6.82
C ILE A 77 -0.12 8.33 7.14
N HIS A 78 -0.73 8.74 8.24
CA HIS A 78 -0.60 10.08 8.78
C HIS A 78 0.49 10.08 9.85
N GLY A 79 1.35 11.08 9.83
CA GLY A 79 2.50 11.14 10.73
C GLY A 79 3.10 12.54 10.86
N LYS A 80 4.20 12.61 11.59
CA LYS A 80 5.02 13.82 11.74
C LYS A 80 6.39 13.61 11.12
N ILE A 81 6.94 14.65 10.49
CA ILE A 81 8.34 14.63 10.08
C ILE A 81 9.21 14.60 11.33
N LYS A 82 10.03 13.57 11.50
CA LYS A 82 11.02 13.51 12.58
C LYS A 82 12.34 14.16 12.14
N LEU A 83 12.78 13.80 10.94
CA LEU A 83 14.05 14.26 10.39
C LEU A 83 14.02 14.19 8.87
N ARG A 84 14.71 15.13 8.22
CA ARG A 84 15.07 15.05 6.81
C ARG A 84 16.59 15.11 6.66
N ALA A 85 17.15 14.16 5.91
CA ALA A 85 18.57 14.08 5.59
C ALA A 85 18.73 13.91 4.07
N GLY A 86 18.91 15.03 3.36
CA GLY A 86 18.95 15.06 1.91
C GLY A 86 17.62 14.57 1.30
N LYS A 87 17.67 13.44 0.58
CA LYS A 87 16.49 12.78 -0.01
C LYS A 87 15.78 11.82 0.96
N LYS A 88 16.40 11.47 2.09
CA LYS A 88 15.77 10.60 3.08
C LYS A 88 14.91 11.41 4.04
N LEU A 89 13.68 10.96 4.24
CA LEU A 89 12.70 11.52 5.15
C LEU A 89 12.31 10.45 6.16
N LEU A 90 12.46 10.75 7.45
CA LEU A 90 11.94 9.91 8.52
C LEU A 90 10.62 10.50 9.01
N VAL A 91 9.56 9.70 8.91
CA VAL A 91 8.22 10.05 9.36
C VAL A 91 7.88 9.19 10.58
N GLU A 92 7.47 9.82 11.66
CA GLU A 92 6.88 9.15 12.82
C GLU A 92 5.40 8.88 12.51
N PRO A 93 5.00 7.62 12.30
CA PRO A 93 3.61 7.27 12.00
C PRO A 93 2.75 7.50 13.25
N LEU A 94 1.61 8.16 13.07
CA LEU A 94 0.61 8.36 14.11
C LEU A 94 -0.63 7.53 13.86
N VAL A 95 -1.07 7.43 12.60
CA VAL A 95 -2.27 6.69 12.20
C VAL A 95 -2.01 6.00 10.86
N SER A 96 -2.39 4.74 10.73
CA SER A 96 -2.46 4.01 9.46
C SER A 96 -3.91 3.77 9.10
N THR A 97 -4.30 4.00 7.85
CA THR A 97 -5.65 3.71 7.34
C THR A 97 -5.79 2.31 6.76
N SER A 98 -4.70 1.54 6.68
CA SER A 98 -4.67 0.19 6.12
C SER A 98 -3.94 -0.80 7.03
N THR A 99 -4.34 -2.07 6.93
CA THR A 99 -3.66 -3.22 7.53
C THR A 99 -2.45 -3.67 6.72
N THR A 100 -2.44 -3.39 5.41
CA THR A 100 -1.29 -3.65 4.53
C THR A 100 -0.16 -2.69 4.87
N GLN A 101 1.04 -3.21 5.11
CA GLN A 101 2.21 -2.37 5.41
C GLN A 101 2.93 -1.96 4.11
N PRO A 102 3.44 -0.72 4.04
CA PRO A 102 4.29 -0.32 2.92
C PRO A 102 5.61 -1.12 2.93
N LEU A 103 5.97 -1.65 1.76
CA LEU A 103 7.22 -2.37 1.53
C LEU A 103 8.22 -1.47 0.82
N LYS A 104 9.51 -1.72 1.01
CA LYS A 104 10.58 -1.01 0.32
C LYS A 104 10.38 -1.05 -1.19
N GLY A 105 10.51 0.11 -1.83
CA GLY A 105 10.35 0.27 -3.28
C GLY A 105 8.90 0.56 -3.72
N ASN A 106 7.91 0.46 -2.83
CA ASN A 106 6.57 0.92 -3.15
C ASN A 106 6.59 2.42 -3.48
N LYS A 107 5.86 2.81 -4.51
CA LYS A 107 5.70 4.22 -4.88
C LYS A 107 4.87 4.93 -3.82
N ALA A 108 5.30 6.13 -3.45
CA ALA A 108 4.66 6.94 -2.44
C ALA A 108 4.57 8.41 -2.86
N GLU A 109 3.62 9.12 -2.26
CA GLU A 109 3.42 10.55 -2.41
C GLU A 109 3.33 11.16 -1.00
N VAL A 110 4.03 12.26 -0.78
CA VAL A 110 4.06 12.95 0.50
C VAL A 110 3.23 14.22 0.41
N PHE A 111 2.20 14.29 1.24
CA PHE A 111 1.32 15.45 1.39
C PHE A 111 1.59 16.13 2.71
N ARG A 112 1.53 17.46 2.73
CA ARG A 112 1.56 18.28 3.94
C ARG A 112 0.15 18.72 4.30
N VAL A 113 -0.14 18.75 5.60
CA VAL A 113 -1.34 19.40 6.14
C VAL A 113 -1.24 20.92 6.00
N VAL A 114 -2.27 21.54 5.42
CA VAL A 114 -2.47 22.99 5.42
C VAL A 114 -3.73 23.28 6.21
N ASP A 115 -3.54 23.69 7.46
CA ASP A 115 -4.62 24.14 8.32
C ASP A 115 -4.86 25.63 8.07
N LYS A 116 -6.05 25.95 7.58
CA LYS A 116 -6.54 27.33 7.50
C LYS A 116 -7.69 27.48 8.48
N PRO A 117 -7.69 28.53 9.32
CA PRO A 117 -8.76 28.73 10.28
C PRO A 117 -10.10 28.90 9.56
N GLY A 118 -11.07 28.07 9.92
CA GLY A 118 -12.43 28.13 9.37
C GLY A 118 -12.66 27.39 8.05
N THR A 119 -11.70 26.59 7.57
CA THR A 119 -11.90 25.72 6.39
C THR A 119 -11.54 24.27 6.70
N GLU A 120 -11.98 23.36 5.83
CA GLU A 120 -11.56 21.96 5.89
C GLU A 120 -10.04 21.83 5.72
N THR A 121 -9.47 20.81 6.35
CA THR A 121 -8.05 20.48 6.26
C THR A 121 -7.68 20.17 4.81
N GLN A 122 -6.79 20.96 4.23
CA GLN A 122 -6.31 20.74 2.87
C GLN A 122 -4.98 19.97 2.88
N TRP A 123 -4.87 18.97 2.01
CA TRP A 123 -3.65 18.20 1.81
C TRP A 123 -2.92 18.67 0.56
N LEU A 124 -1.69 19.12 0.72
CA LEU A 124 -0.88 19.68 -0.36
C LEU A 124 0.24 18.71 -0.73
N LEU A 125 0.27 18.23 -1.98
CA LEU A 125 1.34 17.36 -2.47
C LEU A 125 2.67 18.15 -2.51
N ILE A 126 3.66 17.67 -1.77
CA ILE A 126 4.98 18.32 -1.66
C ILE A 126 6.10 17.51 -2.32
N ALA A 127 5.94 16.20 -2.48
CA ALA A 127 6.91 15.36 -3.17
C ALA A 127 6.33 14.02 -3.63
N ASP A 128 6.91 13.51 -4.70
CA ASP A 128 6.86 12.10 -5.05
C ASP A 128 8.03 11.38 -4.35
N ALA A 129 7.79 10.14 -3.96
CA ALA A 129 8.72 9.38 -3.15
C ALA A 129 8.59 7.87 -3.37
N GLU A 130 9.47 7.14 -2.71
CA GLU A 130 9.41 5.69 -2.58
C GLU A 130 9.64 5.31 -1.13
N ILE A 131 9.11 4.16 -0.71
CA ILE A 131 9.37 3.62 0.61
C ILE A 131 10.83 3.15 0.67
N GLY A 132 11.62 3.73 1.58
CA GLY A 132 13.06 3.49 1.67
C GLY A 132 13.42 2.19 2.39
N ALA A 133 12.56 1.73 3.30
CA ALA A 133 12.70 0.49 4.05
C ALA A 133 11.33 -0.09 4.42
N ASP A 134 11.25 -1.41 4.61
CA ASP A 134 10.01 -2.08 5.00
C ASP A 134 9.48 -1.50 6.31
N PHE A 135 8.20 -1.16 6.32
CA PHE A 135 7.58 -0.55 7.48
C PHE A 135 7.35 -1.58 8.58
N ILE A 136 7.78 -1.22 9.80
CA ILE A 136 7.56 -2.01 11.00
C ILE A 136 6.73 -1.15 11.96
N ASN A 137 5.56 -1.65 12.36
CA ASN A 137 4.68 -0.95 13.31
C ASN A 137 5.45 -0.49 14.55
N GLY A 138 5.26 0.77 14.95
CA GLY A 138 5.96 1.39 16.07
C GLY A 138 7.38 1.91 15.76
N LYS A 139 7.89 1.72 14.54
CA LYS A 139 9.13 2.36 14.07
C LYS A 139 8.83 3.56 13.16
N ASN A 140 9.85 4.37 12.92
CA ASN A 140 9.75 5.45 11.94
C ASN A 140 9.67 4.85 10.53
N LEU A 141 8.83 5.44 9.70
CA LEU A 141 8.75 5.16 8.28
C LEU A 141 9.89 5.91 7.56
N GLU A 142 10.74 5.19 6.84
CA GLU A 142 11.75 5.78 5.96
C GLU A 142 11.18 5.96 4.56
N VAL A 143 11.19 7.21 4.08
CA VAL A 143 10.70 7.60 2.77
C VAL A 143 11.86 8.23 2.00
N ALA A 144 12.11 7.76 0.78
CA ALA A 144 13.11 8.30 -0.13
C ALA A 144 12.42 9.22 -1.15
N ILE A 145 12.66 10.52 -1.05
CA ILE A 145 12.13 11.53 -1.96
C ILE A 145 12.77 11.37 -3.34
N THR A 146 11.95 11.10 -4.35
CA THR A 146 12.38 10.97 -5.74
C THR A 146 12.31 12.32 -6.44
N GLU A 147 11.22 13.06 -6.24
CA GLU A 147 10.99 14.37 -6.83
C GLU A 147 10.31 15.33 -5.84
N GLU A 148 10.93 16.49 -5.60
CA GLU A 148 10.30 17.56 -4.82
C GLU A 148 9.48 18.48 -5.71
N LYS A 149 8.22 18.73 -5.33
CA LYS A 149 7.37 19.69 -6.03
C LYS A 149 7.81 21.10 -5.67
N LYS A 150 8.32 21.82 -6.67
CA LYS A 150 8.81 23.20 -6.52
C LYS A 150 7.64 24.19 -6.53
N GLY A 151 7.82 25.34 -5.88
CA GLY A 151 6.84 26.44 -5.92
C GLY A 151 5.56 26.17 -5.14
N VAL A 152 5.55 25.19 -4.24
CA VAL A 152 4.40 24.89 -3.40
C VAL A 152 4.28 25.99 -2.32
N LEU A 153 3.24 26.82 -2.42
CA LEU A 153 2.98 27.96 -1.53
C LEU A 153 1.87 27.62 -0.53
N ILE A 154 1.99 28.14 0.69
CA ILE A 154 0.89 28.18 1.66
C ILE A 154 0.48 29.65 1.80
N ASP A 155 -0.79 29.95 1.51
CA ASP A 155 -1.33 31.31 1.53
C ASP A 155 -0.50 32.32 0.71
N GLY A 156 -0.05 31.88 -0.47
CA GLY A 156 0.76 32.70 -1.39
C GLY A 156 2.20 32.92 -0.92
N LYS A 157 2.63 32.32 0.19
CA LYS A 157 3.98 32.47 0.74
C LYS A 157 4.81 31.19 0.55
N PRO A 158 6.10 31.32 0.18
CA PRO A 158 7.01 30.19 0.22
C PRO A 158 7.26 29.81 1.67
N VAL A 159 7.11 28.53 1.98
CA VAL A 159 7.31 28.00 3.33
C VAL A 159 8.20 26.77 3.25
N ASN A 160 8.95 26.50 4.32
CA ASN A 160 9.68 25.24 4.43
C ASN A 160 8.69 24.13 4.80
N HIS A 161 8.53 23.15 3.90
CA HIS A 161 7.63 22.00 4.09
C HIS A 161 8.23 20.86 4.90
N TRP A 162 9.52 20.94 5.21
CA TRP A 162 10.31 19.82 5.70
C TRP A 162 10.78 19.99 7.15
N LEU A 163 10.14 20.90 7.88
CA LEU A 163 10.45 21.13 9.29
C LEU A 163 10.03 19.93 10.14
N ALA A 164 10.85 19.58 11.12
CA ALA A 164 10.49 18.55 12.08
C ALA A 164 9.22 18.95 12.83
N GLY A 165 8.36 17.98 13.12
CA GLY A 165 7.04 18.18 13.71
C GLY A 165 5.92 18.50 12.71
N THR A 166 6.24 18.80 11.44
CA THR A 166 5.22 19.06 10.41
C THR A 166 4.36 17.81 10.20
N MET A 167 3.03 17.98 10.23
CA MET A 167 2.08 16.92 9.92
C MET A 167 2.10 16.61 8.43
N VAL A 168 2.27 15.32 8.12
CA VAL A 168 2.31 14.81 6.75
C VAL A 168 1.43 13.57 6.61
N ARG A 169 0.99 13.34 5.39
CA ARG A 169 0.34 12.12 4.96
C ARG A 169 1.18 11.49 3.86
N VAL A 170 1.57 10.23 4.05
CA VAL A 170 2.27 9.43 3.06
C VAL A 170 1.24 8.48 2.45
N ARG A 171 0.93 8.67 1.17
CA ARG A 171 0.06 7.78 0.39
C ARG A 171 0.95 6.85 -0.41
N TRP A 172 0.76 5.53 -0.34
CA TRP A 172 1.52 4.58 -1.16
C TRP A 172 0.60 3.70 -1.99
N GLN A 173 1.19 3.10 -3.02
CA GLN A 173 0.51 2.20 -3.94
C GLN A 173 1.22 0.84 -3.98
N TRP A 174 0.44 -0.21 -4.18
CA TRP A 174 0.95 -1.56 -4.47
C TRP A 174 0.08 -2.26 -5.51
N GLN A 175 0.64 -3.28 -6.15
CA GLN A 175 -0.04 -4.18 -7.07
C GLN A 175 -0.30 -5.51 -6.36
#